data_AF-A0A836STE4-F1
#
_entry.id   AF-A0A836STE4-F1
#
_cell.length_a   1.000
_cell.length_b   1.000
_cell.length_c   1.000
_cell.angle_alpha   90.00
_cell.angle_beta   90.00
_cell.angle_gamma   90.00
#
_symmetry.space_group_name_H-M   'P 1'
#
loop_
_entity.id
_entity.type
_entity.pdbx_description
1 polymer ?
#
loop_
_entity_poly.entity_id
_entity_poly.type
_entity_poly.pdbx_seq_one_letter_code
_entity_poly.pdbx_strand_id
1 'polypeptide(L)'
;SRSYGESSWGLTACDGPEGYRAYGSPFGPADGTVAPSAAGGSLIFTPDESLSALSNYYRLKGGGLWGRYGFVDSFNADRDWISDVHIAIDQAAIALAAENYRSGLIWNYFMRNPHVLRGLRRCGFRPRTITLDELDLGGIWEIGVGQAPLQWNRIRVPAYWERSGLPELRNYDGYAVYRRIFHLPEHKRETWADNEVVLELGGVDDADELWVNEVFVGRYGRFPPQFSTAWSRPRQYSIPAGILCFGGSNSIVLRVYDGMGQGGIWKEPVRMRVVERYPLSGWEQERVSR
;
A
#
# COMPACT_ATOMS: atom_id res chain seq x y z
N SER A 1 -17.05 27.93 26.86
CA SER A 1 -15.62 28.19 27.07
C SER A 1 -15.16 29.22 26.06
N ARG A 2 -14.34 30.19 26.46
CA ARG A 2 -13.66 31.14 25.59
C ARG A 2 -12.49 30.51 24.83
N SER A 3 -12.04 29.33 25.26
CA SER A 3 -10.96 28.59 24.62
C SER A 3 -11.43 27.70 23.48
N TYR A 4 -12.68 27.22 23.50
CA TYR A 4 -13.19 26.26 22.51
C TYR A 4 -13.96 26.94 21.37
N GLY A 5 -13.75 26.47 20.14
CA GLY A 5 -14.46 26.91 18.94
C GLY A 5 -14.00 26.15 17.69
N GLU A 6 -14.59 26.46 16.54
CA GLU A 6 -14.29 25.78 15.26
C GLU A 6 -12.81 25.85 14.88
N SER A 7 -12.16 27.01 15.08
CA SER A 7 -10.72 27.20 14.91
C SER A 7 -9.94 27.14 16.23
N SER A 8 -10.51 26.56 17.29
CA SER A 8 -9.85 26.46 18.59
C SER A 8 -10.29 25.19 19.32
N TRP A 9 -9.66 24.07 19.01
CA TRP A 9 -10.01 22.75 19.52
C TRP A 9 -8.76 21.90 19.75
N GLY A 10 -8.82 20.91 20.65
CA GLY A 10 -7.69 20.02 20.88
C GLY A 10 -7.56 19.64 22.33
N LEU A 11 -7.99 18.42 22.65
CA LEU A 11 -7.95 17.86 23.99
C LEU A 11 -7.04 16.63 23.96
N THR A 12 -5.87 16.75 24.56
CA THR A 12 -4.90 15.68 24.77
C THR A 12 -4.19 15.92 26.10
N ALA A 13 -3.45 14.93 26.58
CA ALA A 13 -2.65 15.11 27.78
C ALA A 13 -1.63 16.24 27.61
N CYS A 14 -1.64 17.21 28.52
CA CYS A 14 -0.78 18.39 28.48
C CYS A 14 -0.70 19.04 29.87
N ASP A 15 0.16 20.06 29.98
CA ASP A 15 0.17 20.99 31.10
C ASP A 15 -1.15 21.78 31.19
N GLY A 16 -1.48 22.26 32.38
CA GLY A 16 -2.72 22.98 32.61
C GLY A 16 -2.66 23.90 33.83
N PRO A 17 -3.68 24.75 34.03
CA PRO A 17 -3.71 25.73 35.12
C PRO A 17 -3.60 25.14 36.54
N GLU A 18 -3.96 23.87 36.71
CA GLU A 18 -3.88 23.12 37.97
C GLU A 18 -2.84 21.99 37.90
N GLY A 19 -1.88 22.11 36.97
CA GLY A 19 -0.88 21.09 36.65
C GLY A 19 -1.32 20.13 35.54
N TYR A 20 -0.45 19.17 35.26
CA TYR A 20 -0.59 18.22 34.17
C TYR A 20 -1.84 17.34 34.31
N ARG A 21 -2.59 17.17 33.22
CA ARG A 21 -3.77 16.30 33.15
C ARG A 21 -3.87 15.60 31.80
N ALA A 22 -4.45 14.41 31.81
CA ALA A 22 -4.82 13.68 30.60
C ALA A 22 -6.17 14.17 30.05
N TYR A 23 -6.22 15.38 29.49
CA TYR A 23 -7.44 15.91 28.85
C TYR A 23 -7.86 15.04 27.65
N GLY A 24 -9.17 14.96 27.38
CA GLY A 24 -9.67 14.11 26.29
C GLY A 24 -11.16 14.25 26.01
N SER A 25 -11.58 13.79 24.83
CA SER A 25 -12.99 13.75 24.38
C SER A 25 -13.23 12.50 23.50
N PRO A 26 -14.42 11.86 23.56
CA PRO A 26 -15.56 12.18 24.43
C PRO A 26 -15.36 11.70 25.88
N PHE A 27 -14.26 11.00 26.15
CA PHE A 27 -13.92 10.47 27.46
C PHE A 27 -12.67 11.19 27.99
N GLY A 28 -12.80 11.92 29.10
CA GLY A 28 -11.70 12.64 29.72
C GLY A 28 -12.15 13.95 30.39
N PRO A 29 -11.30 14.55 31.24
CA PRO A 29 -11.54 15.88 31.76
C PRO A 29 -11.43 16.92 30.65
N ALA A 30 -12.22 17.98 30.75
CA ALA A 30 -12.15 19.17 29.91
C ALA A 30 -12.53 20.40 30.76
N ASP A 31 -11.61 21.36 30.90
CA ASP A 31 -11.77 22.54 31.78
C ASP A 31 -11.55 23.88 31.06
N GLY A 32 -11.55 23.86 29.73
CA GLY A 32 -11.21 25.00 28.88
C GLY A 32 -9.73 25.03 28.46
N THR A 33 -8.92 24.06 28.86
CA THR A 33 -7.52 23.95 28.41
C THR A 33 -7.46 23.34 27.01
N VAL A 34 -6.73 23.98 26.10
CA VAL A 34 -6.52 23.57 24.71
C VAL A 34 -5.03 23.35 24.48
N ALA A 35 -4.68 22.20 23.91
CA ALA A 35 -3.32 21.87 23.53
C ALA A 35 -3.12 22.00 22.01
N PRO A 36 -2.24 22.89 21.53
CA PRO A 36 -1.89 22.96 20.10
C PRO A 36 -1.40 21.63 19.53
N SER A 37 -0.79 20.75 20.34
CA SER A 37 -0.32 19.43 19.91
C SER A 37 -1.44 18.48 19.47
N ALA A 38 -2.66 18.64 19.99
CA ALA A 38 -3.80 17.83 19.56
C ALA A 38 -4.20 18.16 18.11
N ALA A 39 -4.38 19.44 17.79
CA ALA A 39 -4.70 19.87 16.43
C ALA A 39 -3.50 19.65 15.48
N GLY A 40 -2.30 20.05 15.91
CA GLY A 40 -1.08 19.94 15.09
C GLY A 40 -0.63 18.50 14.85
N GLY A 41 -0.77 17.61 15.83
CA GLY A 41 -0.52 16.18 15.67
C GLY A 41 -1.54 15.48 14.76
N SER A 42 -2.72 16.09 14.56
CA SER A 42 -3.80 15.56 13.71
C SER A 42 -3.77 16.06 12.28
N LEU A 43 -2.75 16.86 11.89
CA LEU A 43 -2.64 17.48 10.56
C LEU A 43 -2.73 16.46 9.40
N ILE A 44 -2.23 15.24 9.61
CA ILE A 44 -2.27 14.13 8.65
C ILE A 44 -3.66 13.51 8.46
N PHE A 45 -4.62 13.82 9.35
CA PHE A 45 -5.98 13.27 9.33
C PHE A 45 -7.02 14.34 8.97
N THR A 46 -6.87 15.55 9.50
CA THR A 46 -7.81 16.68 9.36
C THR A 46 -7.07 17.96 8.99
N PRO A 47 -6.44 18.02 7.80
CA PRO A 47 -5.49 19.08 7.48
C PRO A 47 -6.11 20.47 7.50
N ASP A 48 -7.31 20.65 6.94
CA ASP A 48 -7.95 21.96 6.84
C ASP A 48 -8.35 22.51 8.22
N GLU A 49 -8.93 21.65 9.07
CA GLU A 49 -9.32 22.00 10.44
C GLU A 49 -8.11 22.25 11.33
N SER A 50 -7.07 21.42 11.20
CA SER A 50 -5.82 21.56 11.94
C SER A 50 -5.07 22.83 11.53
N LEU A 51 -4.96 23.13 10.23
CA LEU A 51 -4.33 24.37 9.75
C LEU A 51 -5.13 25.61 10.16
N SER A 52 -6.46 25.55 10.14
CA SER A 52 -7.34 26.60 10.67
C SER A 52 -7.07 26.88 12.15
N ALA A 53 -6.97 25.81 12.96
CA ALA A 53 -6.67 25.91 14.38
C ALA A 53 -5.26 26.45 14.66
N LEU A 54 -4.22 25.89 14.04
CA LEU A 54 -2.84 26.36 14.20
C LEU A 54 -2.68 27.82 13.76
N SER A 55 -3.33 28.22 12.66
CA SER A 55 -3.34 29.61 12.20
C SER A 55 -4.04 30.55 13.18
N ASN A 56 -5.10 30.09 13.84
CA ASN A 56 -5.74 30.84 14.91
C ASN A 56 -4.81 30.97 16.12
N TYR A 57 -4.21 29.87 16.61
CA TYR A 57 -3.28 29.88 17.74
C TYR A 57 -2.09 30.82 17.53
N TYR A 58 -1.54 30.85 16.32
CA TYR A 58 -0.45 31.73 15.96
C TYR A 58 -0.79 33.21 16.11
N ARG A 59 -2.08 33.58 16.01
CA ARG A 59 -2.57 34.96 16.13
C ARG A 59 -3.13 35.28 17.51
N LEU A 60 -3.60 34.26 18.24
CA LEU A 60 -4.18 34.44 19.57
C LEU A 60 -3.20 35.14 20.52
N LYS A 61 -3.76 35.95 21.42
CA LYS A 61 -3.00 36.69 22.44
C LYS A 61 -1.84 37.51 21.84
N GLY A 62 -2.03 38.05 20.64
CA GLY A 62 -1.01 38.85 19.95
C GLY A 62 0.23 38.04 19.55
N GLY A 63 0.10 36.72 19.34
CA GLY A 63 1.22 35.82 19.07
C GLY A 63 1.87 35.23 20.32
N GLY A 64 1.32 35.48 21.51
CA GLY A 64 1.89 35.01 22.78
C GLY A 64 1.91 33.48 22.98
N LEU A 65 1.27 32.71 22.10
CA LEU A 65 1.34 31.24 22.12
C LEU A 65 2.54 30.68 21.34
N TRP A 66 3.27 31.51 20.58
CA TRP A 66 4.39 31.06 19.75
C TRP A 66 5.73 31.60 20.29
N GLY A 67 6.65 30.70 20.61
CA GLY A 67 7.97 31.00 21.16
C GLY A 67 9.12 30.36 20.37
N ARG A 68 10.29 30.31 21.01
CA ARG A 68 11.53 29.79 20.42
C ARG A 68 11.39 28.35 19.89
N TYR A 69 10.55 27.53 20.53
CA TYR A 69 10.38 26.11 20.21
C TYR A 69 9.07 25.81 19.49
N GLY A 70 8.34 26.82 19.01
CA GLY A 70 7.03 26.67 18.40
C GLY A 70 5.91 27.05 19.37
N PHE A 71 4.79 26.34 19.30
CA PHE A 71 3.67 26.59 20.20
C PHE A 71 4.02 26.19 21.65
N VAL A 72 3.54 26.95 22.62
CA VAL A 72 3.49 26.51 24.03
C VAL A 72 2.68 25.23 24.18
N ASP A 73 2.84 24.52 25.31
CA ASP A 73 2.20 23.23 25.53
C ASP A 73 0.66 23.30 25.47
N SER A 74 0.09 24.31 26.12
CA SER A 74 -1.36 24.53 26.16
C SER A 74 -1.71 25.96 26.59
N PHE A 75 -2.99 26.31 26.48
CA PHE A 75 -3.54 27.55 27.00
C PHE A 75 -4.97 27.36 27.51
N ASN A 76 -5.42 28.25 28.40
CA ASN A 76 -6.79 28.29 28.89
C ASN A 76 -7.28 29.75 28.94
N ALA A 77 -8.03 30.15 27.91
CA ALA A 77 -8.57 31.50 27.79
C ALA A 77 -9.67 31.80 28.81
N ASP A 78 -10.34 30.79 29.37
CA ASP A 78 -11.30 31.00 30.46
C ASP A 78 -10.62 31.51 31.72
N ARG A 79 -9.38 31.08 31.97
CA ARG A 79 -8.59 31.44 33.16
C ARG A 79 -7.46 32.45 32.89
N ASP A 80 -7.39 32.99 31.67
CA ASP A 80 -6.29 33.87 31.22
C ASP A 80 -4.90 33.28 31.48
N TRP A 81 -4.76 31.98 31.20
CA TRP A 81 -3.55 31.21 31.48
C TRP A 81 -2.92 30.68 30.19
N ILE A 82 -1.60 30.71 30.13
CA ILE A 82 -0.78 30.19 29.03
C ILE A 82 0.34 29.39 29.69
N SER A 83 0.59 28.17 29.20
CA SER A 83 1.70 27.36 29.70
C SER A 83 3.04 28.05 29.42
N ASP A 84 3.95 28.03 30.39
CA ASP A 84 5.33 28.53 30.24
C ASP A 84 6.32 27.41 29.84
N VAL A 85 5.83 26.19 29.65
CA VAL A 85 6.64 25.02 29.27
C VAL A 85 6.37 24.54 27.85
N HIS A 86 7.29 23.70 27.36
CA HIS A 86 7.16 22.95 26.12
C HIS A 86 7.50 21.50 26.43
N ILE A 87 6.57 20.58 26.20
CA ILE A 87 6.82 19.16 26.42
C ILE A 87 7.28 18.52 25.11
N ALA A 88 8.37 17.75 25.17
CA ALA A 88 9.00 17.18 23.97
C ALA A 88 8.08 16.28 23.15
N ILE A 89 7.22 15.48 23.80
CA ILE A 89 6.28 14.59 23.11
C ILE A 89 5.22 15.37 22.33
N ASP A 90 4.77 16.51 22.87
CA ASP A 90 3.79 17.40 22.26
C ASP A 90 4.37 18.18 21.07
N GLN A 91 5.58 18.72 21.23
CA GLN A 91 6.29 19.39 20.14
C GLN A 91 6.62 18.42 18.99
N ALA A 92 7.08 17.21 19.34
CA ALA A 92 7.40 16.19 18.35
C ALA A 92 6.16 15.75 17.55
N ALA A 93 4.99 15.64 18.19
CA ALA A 93 3.75 15.30 17.50
C ALA A 93 3.43 16.31 16.39
N ILE A 94 3.52 17.62 16.67
CA ILE A 94 3.29 18.68 15.68
C ILE A 94 4.31 18.59 14.53
N ALA A 95 5.60 18.54 14.87
CA ALA A 95 6.66 18.55 13.87
C ALA A 95 6.62 17.33 12.94
N LEU A 96 6.43 16.13 13.50
CA LEU A 96 6.36 14.89 12.72
C LEU A 96 5.09 14.81 11.87
N ALA A 97 3.95 15.28 12.39
CA ALA A 97 2.71 15.36 11.61
C ALA A 97 2.84 16.35 10.46
N ALA A 98 3.44 17.53 10.69
CA ALA A 98 3.67 18.53 9.66
C ALA A 98 4.56 18.02 8.52
N GLU A 99 5.66 17.32 8.85
CA GLU A 99 6.54 16.77 7.82
C GLU A 99 5.89 15.59 7.07
N ASN A 100 5.18 14.70 7.77
CA ASN A 100 4.46 13.61 7.12
C ASN A 100 3.34 14.12 6.21
N TYR A 101 2.63 15.17 6.60
CA TYR A 101 1.62 15.81 5.75
C TYR A 101 2.24 16.46 4.51
N ARG A 102 3.38 17.16 4.66
CA ARG A 102 4.05 17.83 3.53
C ARG A 102 4.65 16.87 2.51
N SER A 103 5.30 15.80 2.97
CA SER A 103 6.15 14.96 2.10
C SER A 103 6.07 13.46 2.39
N GLY A 104 5.47 13.06 3.51
CA GLY A 104 5.49 11.68 3.98
C GLY A 104 6.87 11.18 4.42
N LEU A 105 7.89 12.06 4.61
CA LEU A 105 9.28 11.66 4.82
C LEU A 105 9.47 10.61 5.92
N ILE A 106 8.86 10.82 7.09
CA ILE A 106 9.07 9.95 8.26
C ILE A 106 8.41 8.59 8.02
N TRP A 107 7.19 8.57 7.49
CA TRP A 107 6.51 7.34 7.09
C TRP A 107 7.28 6.58 6.01
N ASN A 108 7.73 7.27 4.96
CA ASN A 108 8.52 6.69 3.89
C ASN A 108 9.82 6.07 4.43
N TYR A 109 10.50 6.75 5.36
CA TYR A 109 11.70 6.22 5.97
C TYR A 109 11.44 5.00 6.85
N PHE A 110 10.42 5.08 7.72
CA PHE A 110 10.05 3.98 8.63
C PHE A 110 9.62 2.72 7.86
N MET A 111 8.82 2.90 6.81
CA MET A 111 8.26 1.79 6.03
C MET A 111 9.26 1.10 5.09
N ARG A 112 10.44 1.70 4.87
CA ARG A 112 11.58 1.01 4.20
C ARG A 112 12.17 -0.11 5.03
N ASN A 113 11.94 -0.13 6.35
CA ASN A 113 12.57 -1.10 7.22
C ASN A 113 11.98 -2.51 7.02
N PRO A 114 12.77 -3.51 6.57
CA PRO A 114 12.27 -4.85 6.30
C PRO A 114 11.78 -5.58 7.56
N HIS A 115 12.24 -5.19 8.76
CA HIS A 115 11.75 -5.74 10.03
C HIS A 115 10.36 -5.21 10.37
N VAL A 116 10.09 -3.93 10.13
CA VAL A 116 8.75 -3.33 10.28
C VAL A 116 7.76 -4.01 9.35
N LEU A 117 8.09 -4.13 8.06
CA LEU A 117 7.24 -4.79 7.07
C LEU A 117 6.95 -6.26 7.44
N ARG A 118 7.96 -6.97 7.96
CA ARG A 118 7.79 -8.35 8.44
C ARG A 118 6.87 -8.42 9.66
N GLY A 119 6.99 -7.48 10.59
CA GLY A 119 6.14 -7.36 11.77
C GLY A 119 4.67 -7.13 11.38
N LEU A 120 4.41 -6.14 10.53
CA LEU A 120 3.07 -5.82 10.02
C LEU A 120 2.40 -7.04 9.39
N ARG A 121 3.10 -7.76 8.50
CA ARG A 121 2.59 -8.98 7.87
C ARG A 121 2.26 -10.07 8.88
N ARG A 122 3.10 -10.27 9.91
CA ARG A 122 2.85 -11.25 10.97
C ARG A 122 1.65 -10.89 11.85
N CYS A 123 1.34 -9.60 11.99
CA CYS A 123 0.17 -9.10 12.69
C CYS A 123 -1.10 -9.05 11.84
N GLY A 124 -1.07 -9.56 10.60
CA GLY A 124 -2.22 -9.59 9.69
C GLY A 124 -2.52 -8.24 9.02
N PHE A 125 -1.63 -7.25 9.11
CA PHE A 125 -1.77 -6.02 8.33
C PHE A 125 -1.40 -6.27 6.87
N ARG A 126 -2.22 -5.72 5.98
CA ARG A 126 -2.00 -5.73 4.54
C ARG A 126 -1.89 -4.29 4.03
N PRO A 127 -1.02 -4.01 3.06
CA PRO A 127 -0.92 -2.67 2.49
C PRO A 127 -2.26 -2.31 1.86
N ARG A 128 -2.77 -1.10 2.11
CA ARG A 128 -3.92 -0.60 1.36
C ARG A 128 -3.44 -0.36 -0.06
N THR A 129 -3.94 -1.17 -0.98
CA THR A 129 -3.41 -1.20 -2.35
C THR A 129 -4.09 -0.11 -3.16
N ILE A 130 -3.50 1.08 -3.26
CA ILE A 130 -3.85 2.02 -4.32
C ILE A 130 -3.11 1.60 -5.59
N THR A 131 -3.87 1.26 -6.63
CA THR A 131 -3.33 1.11 -7.98
C THR A 131 -3.06 2.49 -8.55
N LEU A 132 -1.79 2.84 -8.76
CA LEU A 132 -1.37 4.12 -9.33
C LEU A 132 -1.53 4.14 -10.86
N ASP A 133 -1.28 3.00 -11.49
CA ASP A 133 -1.41 2.77 -12.92
C ASP A 133 -1.52 1.26 -13.17
N GLU A 134 -2.01 0.88 -14.33
CA GLU A 134 -2.11 -0.52 -14.73
C GLU A 134 -1.89 -0.72 -16.24
N LEU A 135 -1.76 -1.99 -16.60
CA LEU A 135 -1.67 -2.46 -17.97
C LEU A 135 -2.44 -3.78 -18.05
N ASP A 136 -3.54 -3.79 -18.80
CA ASP A 136 -4.27 -5.01 -19.10
C ASP A 136 -3.40 -5.95 -19.95
N LEU A 137 -3.30 -7.19 -19.51
CA LEU A 137 -2.57 -8.26 -20.19
C LEU A 137 -3.49 -9.37 -20.67
N GLY A 138 -4.81 -9.23 -20.49
CA GLY A 138 -5.80 -10.13 -21.07
C GLY A 138 -5.74 -10.19 -22.60
N GLY A 139 -6.46 -11.15 -23.17
CA GLY A 139 -6.56 -11.36 -24.60
C GLY A 139 -5.73 -12.54 -25.10
N ILE A 140 -5.08 -12.38 -26.25
CA ILE A 140 -4.46 -13.52 -26.95
C ILE A 140 -2.99 -13.72 -26.57
N TRP A 141 -2.69 -14.84 -25.94
CA TRP A 141 -1.34 -15.29 -25.62
C TRP A 141 -0.93 -16.40 -26.58
N GLU A 142 0.32 -16.79 -26.53
CA GLU A 142 0.80 -18.03 -27.13
C GLU A 142 0.87 -19.12 -26.07
N ILE A 143 0.63 -20.36 -26.47
CA ILE A 143 0.76 -21.55 -25.64
C ILE A 143 1.44 -22.66 -26.42
N GLY A 144 2.27 -23.44 -25.74
CA GLY A 144 2.81 -24.69 -26.27
C GLY A 144 2.75 -25.79 -25.22
N VAL A 145 2.45 -27.01 -25.67
CA VAL A 145 2.34 -28.20 -24.82
C VAL A 145 3.72 -28.76 -24.46
N GLY A 146 3.87 -29.20 -23.21
CA GLY A 146 5.11 -29.71 -22.63
C GLY A 146 5.90 -28.65 -21.85
N GLN A 147 7.06 -29.05 -21.31
CA GLN A 147 7.90 -28.16 -20.49
C GLN A 147 8.72 -27.15 -21.32
N ALA A 148 9.01 -27.51 -22.57
CA ALA A 148 9.82 -26.75 -23.51
C ALA A 148 9.26 -26.93 -24.93
N PRO A 149 8.10 -26.30 -25.23
CA PRO A 149 7.43 -26.50 -26.50
C PRO A 149 8.24 -25.93 -27.68
N LEU A 150 8.25 -26.68 -28.78
CA LEU A 150 8.80 -26.24 -30.07
C LEU A 150 7.73 -25.62 -30.98
N GLN A 151 6.45 -25.88 -30.70
CA GLN A 151 5.31 -25.38 -31.46
C GLN A 151 4.45 -24.50 -30.57
N TRP A 152 3.93 -23.42 -31.14
CA TRP A 152 3.14 -22.41 -30.44
C TRP A 152 1.80 -22.23 -31.13
N ASN A 153 0.73 -22.28 -30.34
CA ASN A 153 -0.63 -21.95 -30.73
C ASN A 153 -1.09 -20.67 -30.04
N ARG A 154 -2.14 -20.05 -30.57
CA ARG A 154 -2.75 -18.86 -29.96
C ARG A 154 -3.86 -19.30 -29.01
N ILE A 155 -3.91 -18.72 -27.82
CA ILE A 155 -4.92 -19.02 -26.80
C ILE A 155 -5.46 -17.72 -26.19
N ARG A 156 -6.75 -17.68 -25.87
CA ARG A 156 -7.34 -16.58 -25.10
C ARG A 156 -7.08 -16.79 -23.61
N VAL A 157 -6.64 -15.74 -22.95
CA VAL A 157 -6.39 -15.66 -21.51
C VAL A 157 -7.18 -14.45 -20.96
N PRO A 158 -7.93 -14.60 -19.86
CA PRO A 158 -8.11 -15.84 -19.10
C PRO A 158 -9.14 -16.79 -19.74
N ALA A 159 -8.86 -18.08 -19.68
CA ALA A 159 -9.77 -19.18 -19.96
C ALA A 159 -9.12 -20.51 -19.53
N TYR A 160 -9.94 -21.50 -19.21
CA TYR A 160 -9.48 -22.88 -19.14
C TYR A 160 -8.94 -23.32 -20.51
N TRP A 161 -7.80 -24.00 -20.54
CA TRP A 161 -7.17 -24.36 -21.81
C TRP A 161 -7.96 -25.40 -22.60
N GLU A 162 -8.82 -26.20 -21.95
CA GLU A 162 -9.69 -27.19 -22.61
C GLU A 162 -10.77 -26.49 -23.43
N ARG A 163 -11.09 -25.25 -23.07
CA ARG A 163 -12.08 -24.40 -23.75
C ARG A 163 -11.46 -23.53 -24.86
N SER A 164 -10.17 -23.70 -25.14
CA SER A 164 -9.47 -22.94 -26.18
C SER A 164 -9.90 -23.29 -27.61
N GLY A 165 -10.47 -24.49 -27.80
CA GLY A 165 -10.77 -25.05 -29.12
C GLY A 165 -9.58 -25.77 -29.77
N LEU A 166 -8.41 -25.77 -29.12
CA LEU A 166 -7.22 -26.51 -29.56
C LEU A 166 -7.40 -28.02 -29.29
N PRO A 167 -7.34 -28.90 -30.31
CA PRO A 167 -7.58 -30.33 -30.14
C PRO A 167 -6.67 -30.99 -29.11
N GLU A 168 -5.39 -30.58 -29.06
CA GLU A 168 -4.38 -31.12 -28.16
C GLU A 168 -4.59 -30.75 -26.69
N LEU A 169 -5.45 -29.75 -26.40
CA LEU A 169 -5.75 -29.30 -25.03
C LEU A 169 -7.12 -29.77 -24.52
N ARG A 170 -7.94 -30.46 -25.34
CA ARG A 170 -9.34 -30.76 -25.00
C ARG A 170 -9.52 -31.58 -23.71
N ASN A 171 -8.57 -32.46 -23.40
CA ASN A 171 -8.54 -33.32 -22.22
C ASN A 171 -7.07 -33.51 -21.78
N TYR A 172 -6.34 -32.41 -21.65
CA TYR A 172 -4.89 -32.45 -21.43
C TYR A 172 -4.56 -32.10 -19.99
N ASP A 173 -3.96 -33.06 -19.29
CA ASP A 173 -3.26 -32.85 -18.02
C ASP A 173 -1.75 -32.92 -18.28
N GLY A 174 -0.99 -32.01 -17.68
CA GLY A 174 0.46 -31.97 -17.80
C GLY A 174 1.03 -30.57 -17.87
N TYR A 175 2.11 -30.42 -18.62
CA TYR A 175 2.81 -29.14 -18.74
C TYR A 175 2.31 -28.35 -19.94
N ALA A 176 2.12 -27.05 -19.75
CA ALA A 176 2.05 -26.10 -20.86
C ALA A 176 2.86 -24.86 -20.52
N VAL A 177 3.41 -24.22 -21.55
CA VAL A 177 4.09 -22.93 -21.41
C VAL A 177 3.29 -21.88 -22.13
N TYR A 178 2.93 -20.82 -21.41
CA TYR A 178 2.35 -19.61 -21.95
C TYR A 178 3.45 -18.59 -22.25
N ARG A 179 3.30 -17.84 -23.34
CA ARG A 179 4.16 -16.71 -23.70
C ARG A 179 3.32 -15.50 -24.08
N ARG A 180 3.72 -14.32 -23.62
CA ARG A 180 3.14 -13.03 -24.00
C ARG A 180 4.20 -12.00 -24.21
N ILE A 181 4.17 -11.35 -25.38
CA ILE A 181 4.93 -10.13 -25.65
C ILE A 181 3.99 -8.95 -25.48
N PHE A 182 4.45 -7.91 -24.79
CA PHE A 182 3.72 -6.66 -24.62
C PHE A 182 4.65 -5.46 -24.77
N HIS A 183 4.11 -4.34 -25.22
CA HIS A 183 4.86 -3.07 -25.28
C HIS A 183 4.55 -2.26 -24.02
N LEU A 184 5.59 -1.74 -23.36
CA LEU A 184 5.45 -0.86 -22.21
C LEU A 184 5.83 0.57 -22.63
N PRO A 185 4.87 1.49 -22.78
CA PRO A 185 5.14 2.86 -23.23
C PRO A 185 6.16 3.59 -22.35
N GLU A 186 7.01 4.43 -22.96
CA GLU A 186 8.06 5.17 -22.23
C GLU A 186 7.50 6.11 -21.15
N HIS A 187 6.35 6.74 -21.38
CA HIS A 187 5.72 7.63 -20.40
C HIS A 187 5.35 6.95 -19.07
N LYS A 188 5.20 5.61 -19.07
CA LYS A 188 4.93 4.86 -17.83
C LYS A 188 6.16 4.81 -16.91
N ARG A 189 7.37 5.10 -17.39
CA ARG A 189 8.59 5.07 -16.57
C ARG A 189 8.48 5.93 -15.32
N GLU A 190 7.92 7.13 -15.45
CA GLU A 190 7.76 8.10 -14.35
C GLU A 190 7.01 7.49 -13.16
N THR A 191 5.93 6.75 -13.42
CA THR A 191 5.13 6.12 -12.36
C THR A 191 5.68 4.76 -11.96
N TRP A 192 6.25 3.97 -12.87
CA TRP A 192 6.55 2.55 -12.64
C TRP A 192 7.96 2.31 -12.06
N ALA A 193 8.95 3.14 -12.41
CA ALA A 193 10.35 2.85 -12.10
C ALA A 193 10.66 2.76 -10.60
N ASP A 194 10.05 3.64 -9.81
CA ASP A 194 10.30 3.75 -8.36
C ASP A 194 9.24 3.06 -7.49
N ASN A 195 8.15 2.60 -8.10
CA ASN A 195 7.05 1.95 -7.39
C ASN A 195 7.18 0.42 -7.40
N GLU A 196 6.29 -0.26 -6.69
CA GLU A 196 6.19 -1.72 -6.75
C GLU A 196 5.29 -2.09 -7.94
N VAL A 197 5.79 -2.93 -8.84
CA VAL A 197 5.00 -3.48 -9.96
C VAL A 197 4.54 -4.87 -9.56
N VAL A 198 3.25 -5.15 -9.67
CA VAL A 198 2.64 -6.45 -9.38
C VAL A 198 2.02 -7.01 -10.65
N LEU A 199 2.46 -8.18 -11.08
CA LEU A 199 1.79 -8.97 -12.11
C LEU A 199 0.72 -9.83 -11.45
N GLU A 200 -0.53 -9.63 -11.84
CA GLU A 200 -1.67 -10.47 -11.45
C GLU A 200 -2.04 -11.37 -12.62
N LEU A 201 -2.13 -12.67 -12.37
CA LEU A 201 -2.59 -13.66 -13.35
C LEU A 201 -3.91 -14.33 -12.89
N GLY A 202 -4.56 -13.74 -11.89
CA GLY A 202 -5.80 -14.22 -11.32
C GLY A 202 -5.68 -15.68 -10.88
N GLY A 203 -6.42 -16.57 -11.55
CA GLY A 203 -6.40 -18.02 -11.29
C GLY A 203 -5.55 -18.74 -12.31
N VAL A 204 -4.48 -19.39 -11.86
CA VAL A 204 -3.71 -20.36 -12.66
C VAL A 204 -4.01 -21.74 -12.08
N ASP A 205 -4.19 -22.76 -12.90
CA ASP A 205 -4.43 -24.09 -12.33
C ASP A 205 -3.15 -24.73 -11.79
N ASP A 206 -3.30 -25.46 -10.67
CA ASP A 206 -2.28 -26.17 -9.92
C ASP A 206 -0.95 -25.46 -9.61
N ALA A 207 0.06 -25.55 -10.45
CA ALA A 207 1.40 -25.04 -10.16
C ALA A 207 1.98 -24.26 -11.33
N ASP A 208 2.87 -23.31 -11.02
CA ASP A 208 3.45 -22.44 -12.03
C ASP A 208 4.87 -21.96 -11.70
N GLU A 209 5.62 -21.60 -12.74
CA GLU A 209 6.90 -20.90 -12.66
C GLU A 209 6.89 -19.73 -13.66
N LEU A 210 7.31 -18.54 -13.23
CA LEU A 210 7.22 -17.30 -13.97
C LEU A 210 8.59 -16.70 -14.28
N TRP A 211 8.77 -16.28 -15.54
CA TRP A 211 9.86 -15.43 -16.01
C TRP A 211 9.31 -14.17 -16.68
N VAL A 212 10.00 -13.05 -16.47
CA VAL A 212 9.75 -11.78 -17.16
C VAL A 212 11.08 -11.30 -17.73
N ASN A 213 11.13 -11.00 -19.02
CA ASN A 213 12.38 -10.62 -19.72
C ASN A 213 13.55 -11.55 -19.37
N GLU A 214 13.29 -12.87 -19.44
CA GLU A 214 14.25 -13.95 -19.16
C GLU A 214 14.71 -14.06 -17.69
N VAL A 215 14.29 -13.15 -16.81
CA VAL A 215 14.58 -13.20 -15.37
C VAL A 215 13.51 -14.01 -14.65
N PHE A 216 13.93 -15.02 -13.88
CA PHE A 216 13.02 -15.78 -13.02
C PHE A 216 12.47 -14.88 -11.91
N VAL A 217 11.14 -14.81 -11.81
CA VAL A 217 10.46 -13.94 -10.86
C VAL A 217 9.99 -14.74 -9.65
N GLY A 218 9.41 -15.93 -9.87
CA GLY A 218 8.85 -16.71 -8.78
C GLY A 218 8.05 -17.91 -9.25
N ARG A 219 7.42 -18.59 -8.29
CA ARG A 219 6.61 -19.78 -8.50
C ARG A 219 5.51 -19.92 -7.46
N TYR A 220 4.41 -20.57 -7.84
CA TYR A 220 3.41 -21.09 -6.91
C TYR A 220 3.28 -22.60 -7.06
N GLY A 221 3.07 -23.28 -5.92
CA GLY A 221 3.07 -24.73 -5.89
C GLY A 221 4.45 -25.31 -6.20
N ARG A 222 4.47 -26.57 -6.63
CA ARG A 222 5.67 -27.29 -7.04
C ARG A 222 5.30 -28.27 -8.14
N PHE A 223 6.15 -28.37 -9.15
CA PHE A 223 6.02 -29.37 -10.19
C PHE A 223 6.41 -30.78 -9.67
N PRO A 224 5.98 -31.86 -10.35
CA PRO A 224 6.50 -33.20 -10.10
C PRO A 224 8.03 -33.26 -10.07
N PRO A 225 8.62 -34.22 -9.31
CA PRO A 225 7.95 -35.31 -8.58
C PRO A 225 7.38 -34.91 -7.21
N GLN A 226 7.73 -33.74 -6.68
CA GLN A 226 7.25 -33.26 -5.37
C GLN A 226 6.06 -32.32 -5.55
N PHE A 227 5.07 -32.81 -6.30
CA PHE A 227 3.94 -32.00 -6.74
C PHE A 227 3.16 -31.43 -5.54
N SER A 228 2.85 -30.14 -5.63
CA SER A 228 1.92 -29.49 -4.71
C SER A 228 1.13 -28.43 -5.46
N THR A 229 -0.19 -28.50 -5.35
CA THR A 229 -1.10 -27.53 -5.95
C THR A 229 -1.12 -26.21 -5.16
N ALA A 230 -1.35 -25.12 -5.89
CA ALA A 230 -1.67 -23.79 -5.42
C ALA A 230 -2.93 -23.23 -6.10
N TRP A 231 -3.80 -24.10 -6.66
CA TRP A 231 -5.00 -23.72 -7.44
C TRP A 231 -5.87 -22.67 -6.74
N SER A 232 -6.04 -22.77 -5.42
CA SER A 232 -6.88 -21.88 -4.61
C SER A 232 -6.26 -20.51 -4.32
N ARG A 233 -5.00 -20.28 -4.70
CA ARG A 233 -4.28 -19.01 -4.46
C ARG A 233 -4.33 -18.12 -5.69
N PRO A 234 -4.79 -16.87 -5.57
CA PRO A 234 -4.60 -15.87 -6.62
C PRO A 234 -3.10 -15.67 -6.89
N ARG A 235 -2.72 -15.60 -8.17
CA ARG A 235 -1.32 -15.40 -8.59
C ARG A 235 -1.00 -13.92 -8.62
N GLN A 236 -0.05 -13.53 -7.76
CA GLN A 236 0.50 -12.18 -7.70
C GLN A 236 2.02 -12.27 -7.58
N TYR A 237 2.75 -11.59 -8.45
CA TYR A 237 4.21 -11.57 -8.42
C TYR A 237 4.71 -10.13 -8.41
N SER A 238 5.59 -9.80 -7.46
CA SER A 238 6.31 -8.53 -7.48
C SER A 238 7.37 -8.57 -8.58
N ILE A 239 7.22 -7.72 -9.58
CA ILE A 239 8.12 -7.58 -10.72
C ILE A 239 9.12 -6.46 -10.42
N PRO A 240 10.44 -6.72 -10.40
CA PRO A 240 11.41 -5.65 -10.27
C PRO A 240 11.29 -4.68 -11.45
N ALA A 241 10.98 -3.39 -11.22
CA ALA A 241 10.84 -2.44 -12.32
C ALA A 241 12.09 -2.34 -13.22
N GLY A 242 13.28 -2.60 -12.65
CA GLY A 242 14.55 -2.60 -13.38
C GLY A 242 14.72 -3.73 -14.41
N ILE A 243 13.88 -4.77 -14.40
CA ILE A 243 13.89 -5.79 -15.47
C ILE A 243 12.96 -5.42 -16.62
N LEU A 244 12.17 -4.34 -16.53
CA LEU A 244 11.24 -3.91 -17.57
C LEU A 244 11.89 -2.94 -18.56
N CYS A 245 11.59 -3.14 -19.85
CA CYS A 245 12.01 -2.29 -20.95
C CYS A 245 10.90 -1.26 -21.25
N PHE A 246 11.00 -0.08 -20.64
CA PHE A 246 10.15 1.07 -20.99
C PHE A 246 10.48 1.58 -22.39
N GLY A 247 9.45 2.02 -23.12
CA GLY A 247 9.54 2.39 -24.53
C GLY A 247 9.75 1.20 -25.47
N GLY A 248 9.67 -0.04 -24.95
CA GLY A 248 10.07 -1.24 -25.68
C GLY A 248 9.18 -2.45 -25.43
N SER A 249 9.55 -3.56 -26.06
CA SER A 249 8.90 -4.85 -25.88
C SER A 249 9.41 -5.58 -24.65
N ASN A 250 8.50 -6.24 -23.97
CA ASN A 250 8.73 -7.06 -22.79
C ASN A 250 8.11 -8.45 -23.02
N SER A 251 8.66 -9.47 -22.38
CA SER A 251 8.19 -10.85 -22.46
C SER A 251 7.77 -11.39 -21.10
N ILE A 252 6.69 -12.15 -21.09
CA ILE A 252 6.25 -13.00 -19.99
C ILE A 252 6.29 -14.43 -20.48
N VAL A 253 6.90 -15.31 -19.70
CA VAL A 253 6.85 -16.76 -19.89
C VAL A 253 6.35 -17.38 -18.59
N LEU A 254 5.23 -18.10 -18.68
CA LEU A 254 4.65 -18.81 -17.55
C LEU A 254 4.59 -20.29 -17.89
N ARG A 255 5.37 -21.11 -17.20
CA ARG A 255 5.20 -22.56 -17.26
C ARG A 255 4.15 -22.96 -16.25
N VAL A 256 3.18 -23.74 -16.66
CA VAL A 256 2.10 -24.28 -15.83
C VAL A 256 2.17 -25.79 -15.86
N TYR A 257 1.90 -26.41 -14.71
CA TYR A 257 1.62 -27.84 -14.62
C TYR A 257 0.24 -28.02 -14.01
N ASP A 258 -0.64 -28.66 -14.77
CA ASP A 258 -1.93 -29.14 -14.33
C ASP A 258 -1.82 -30.65 -14.09
N GLY A 259 -2.13 -31.09 -12.86
CA GLY A 259 -2.06 -32.48 -12.50
C GLY A 259 -3.33 -33.26 -12.81
N MET A 260 -4.48 -32.58 -12.89
CA MET A 260 -5.77 -33.19 -13.19
C MET A 260 -6.86 -32.13 -13.43
N GLY A 261 -7.73 -32.41 -14.39
CA GLY A 261 -9.03 -31.75 -14.47
C GLY A 261 -9.05 -30.65 -15.52
N GLN A 262 -9.12 -29.38 -15.08
CA GLN A 262 -9.13 -28.25 -16.01
C GLN A 262 -7.95 -27.32 -15.76
N GLY A 263 -7.14 -27.09 -16.79
CA GLY A 263 -5.90 -26.35 -16.67
C GLY A 263 -5.97 -24.90 -17.18
N GLY A 264 -4.86 -24.19 -16.96
CA GLY A 264 -4.58 -22.89 -17.57
C GLY A 264 -4.79 -21.66 -16.68
N ILE A 265 -4.66 -20.48 -17.29
CA ILE A 265 -4.89 -19.18 -16.64
C ILE A 265 -6.39 -18.86 -16.79
N TRP A 266 -7.22 -19.35 -15.87
CA TRP A 266 -8.66 -19.45 -16.07
C TRP A 266 -9.49 -18.31 -15.45
N LYS A 267 -8.89 -17.47 -14.60
CA LYS A 267 -9.62 -16.40 -13.89
C LYS A 267 -8.95 -15.05 -13.99
N GLU A 268 -9.75 -14.00 -14.09
CA GLU A 268 -9.33 -12.60 -13.96
C GLU A 268 -8.90 -12.22 -12.53
N PRO A 269 -8.13 -11.12 -12.37
CA PRO A 269 -7.57 -10.26 -13.43
C PRO A 269 -6.25 -10.80 -14.01
N VAL A 270 -5.97 -10.50 -15.28
CA VAL A 270 -4.68 -10.75 -15.93
C VAL A 270 -4.08 -9.42 -16.34
N ARG A 271 -3.28 -8.81 -15.47
CA ARG A 271 -2.77 -7.44 -15.65
C ARG A 271 -1.47 -7.21 -14.91
N MET A 272 -0.73 -6.18 -15.28
CA MET A 272 0.26 -5.56 -14.39
C MET A 272 -0.36 -4.32 -13.74
N ARG A 273 -0.13 -4.13 -12.45
CA ARG A 273 -0.48 -2.91 -11.72
C ARG A 273 0.70 -2.36 -10.96
N VAL A 274 0.78 -1.04 -10.90
CA VAL A 274 1.73 -0.32 -10.06
C VAL A 274 1.04 0.00 -8.76
N VAL A 275 1.70 -0.33 -7.66
CA VAL A 275 1.27 0.06 -6.33
C VAL A 275 2.28 0.96 -5.68
N GLU A 276 1.76 1.83 -4.84
CA GLU A 276 2.57 2.64 -3.95
C GLU A 276 3.48 1.72 -3.12
N ARG A 277 4.80 1.81 -3.35
CA ARG A 277 5.81 0.97 -2.70
C ARG A 277 5.76 1.05 -1.16
N TYR A 278 5.21 2.16 -0.66
CA TYR A 278 4.91 2.41 0.75
C TYR A 278 3.56 3.13 0.81
N PRO A 279 2.44 2.46 1.09
CA PRO A 279 1.16 3.14 1.02
C PRO A 279 1.07 4.22 2.10
N LEU A 280 1.25 5.49 1.72
CA LEU A 280 0.88 6.64 2.55
C LEU A 280 -0.63 6.68 2.75
N SER A 281 -1.35 6.03 1.83
CA SER A 281 -2.78 5.74 1.88
C SER A 281 -3.21 4.75 2.98
N GLY A 282 -2.26 4.16 3.71
CA GLY A 282 -2.50 3.41 4.94
C GLY A 282 -2.40 1.88 4.81
N TRP A 283 -2.72 1.18 5.90
CA TRP A 283 -2.72 -0.28 6.01
C TRP A 283 -4.07 -0.73 6.56
N GLU A 284 -4.60 -1.84 6.05
CA GLU A 284 -5.81 -2.46 6.56
C GLU A 284 -5.46 -3.72 7.36
N GLN A 285 -6.17 -3.97 8.45
CA GLN A 285 -5.99 -5.17 9.26
C GLN A 285 -7.21 -6.07 9.07
N GLU A 286 -6.98 -7.31 8.62
CA GLU A 286 -8.03 -8.33 8.66
C GLU A 286 -8.38 -8.62 10.13
N ARG A 287 -9.56 -8.17 10.57
CA ARG A 287 -10.11 -8.60 11.87
C ARG A 287 -10.58 -10.04 11.70
N VAL A 288 -9.79 -10.98 12.19
CA VAL A 288 -10.31 -12.34 12.43
C VAL A 288 -11.24 -12.22 13.63
N SER A 289 -12.55 -12.28 13.39
CA SER A 289 -13.53 -12.49 14.45
C SER A 289 -13.17 -13.77 15.17
N ARG A 290 -12.78 -13.65 16.45
CA ARG A 290 -12.70 -14.79 17.37
C ARG A 290 -14.09 -15.15 17.84
#